data_AF-A0ABD0N3K0-F1
#
_entry.id   AF-A0ABD0N3K0-F1
#
_cell.length_a   1.000
_cell.length_b   1.000
_cell.length_c   1.000
_cell.angle_alpha   90.00
_cell.angle_beta   90.00
_cell.angle_gamma   90.00
#
_symmetry.space_group_name_H-M   'P 1'
#
loop_
_entity.id
_entity.type
_entity.pdbx_description
1 polymer ?
#
loop_
_entity_poly.entity_id
_entity_poly.type
_entity_poly.pdbx_seq_one_letter_code
_entity_poly.pdbx_strand_id
1 'polypeptide(L)'
;SCPFVSQLTCTSLVLSWSGPCFDGGSAITGYVVEFQRLDQTEPSNWTELTNQCQNTSYRVRSGLDPQGQYRFRVRACNAAGVSDPSE
;
A
#
# COMPACT_ATOMS: atom_id res chain seq x y z
N SER A 1 11.71 -0.26 -40.20
CA SER A 1 10.88 0.72 -39.48
C SER A 1 10.62 0.20 -38.08
N CYS A 2 11.18 0.84 -37.06
CA CYS A 2 11.04 0.46 -35.67
C CYS A 2 9.81 1.16 -35.05
N PRO A 3 8.85 0.44 -34.44
CA PRO A 3 7.88 1.07 -33.57
C PRO A 3 8.40 1.09 -32.12
N PHE A 4 8.33 2.27 -31.51
CA PHE A 4 8.66 2.60 -30.12
C PHE A 4 7.37 2.74 -29.29
N VAL A 5 7.44 2.18 -28.07
CA VAL A 5 6.65 2.38 -26.83
C VAL A 5 5.13 2.17 -26.87
N SER A 6 4.71 1.15 -26.11
CA SER A 6 3.44 1.17 -25.40
C SER A 6 3.66 1.86 -24.05
N GLN A 7 3.10 3.05 -23.86
CA GLN A 7 3.01 3.61 -22.51
C GLN A 7 2.17 2.65 -21.66
N LEU A 8 2.79 2.00 -20.68
CA LEU A 8 2.11 1.17 -19.69
C LEU A 8 1.37 2.11 -18.73
N THR A 9 0.09 2.37 -18.97
CA THR A 9 -0.79 3.09 -18.05
C THR A 9 -1.27 2.15 -16.93
N CYS A 10 -0.34 1.58 -16.15
CA CYS A 10 -0.68 0.79 -14.98
C CYS A 10 -1.13 1.72 -13.83
N THR A 11 -2.29 2.36 -13.99
CA THR A 11 -2.91 3.21 -12.94
C THR A 11 -3.55 2.40 -11.82
N SER A 12 -3.43 1.06 -11.87
CA SER A 12 -3.92 0.16 -10.83
C SER A 12 -2.94 -0.96 -10.54
N LEU A 13 -2.74 -1.26 -9.26
CA LEU A 13 -1.99 -2.41 -8.78
C LEU A 13 -2.77 -3.11 -7.67
N VAL A 14 -2.52 -4.40 -7.47
CA VAL A 14 -3.10 -5.18 -6.38
C VAL A 14 -1.97 -5.52 -5.41
N LEU A 15 -2.11 -5.05 -4.17
CA LEU A 15 -1.27 -5.45 -3.05
C LEU A 15 -1.88 -6.69 -2.42
N SER A 16 -1.04 -7.66 -2.07
CA SER A 16 -1.41 -8.82 -1.26
C SER A 16 -0.35 -9.00 -0.18
N TRP A 17 -0.77 -9.27 1.04
CA TRP A 17 0.13 -9.45 2.19
C TRP A 17 -0.34 -10.63 3.05
N SER A 18 0.48 -11.00 4.03
CA SER A 18 0.06 -11.93 5.08
C SER A 18 -0.30 -11.14 6.32
N GLY A 19 -1.34 -11.54 7.05
CA GLY A 19 -1.59 -11.00 8.38
C GLY A 19 -0.40 -11.29 9.31
N PRO A 20 -0.17 -10.47 10.35
CA PRO A 20 0.89 -10.71 11.33
C PRO A 20 0.71 -12.09 11.98
N CYS A 21 1.84 -12.77 12.23
CA CYS A 21 1.86 -14.08 12.89
C CYS A 21 1.41 -14.04 14.35
N PHE A 22 1.41 -12.85 14.96
CA PHE A 22 0.98 -12.60 16.32
C PHE A 22 0.18 -11.31 16.37
N ASP A 23 -1.07 -11.39 16.83
CA ASP A 23 -2.02 -10.28 16.88
C ASP A 23 -1.94 -9.46 18.19
N GLY A 24 -0.89 -9.71 19.00
CA GLY A 24 -0.71 -9.06 20.30
C GLY A 24 -1.75 -9.47 21.34
N GLY A 25 -2.54 -10.52 21.09
CA GLY A 25 -3.62 -10.97 21.96
C GLY A 25 -4.98 -10.31 21.69
N SER A 26 -5.16 -9.66 20.54
CA SER A 26 -6.45 -9.09 20.12
C SER A 26 -6.65 -9.24 18.61
N ALA A 27 -7.82 -9.76 18.23
CA ALA A 27 -8.14 -10.05 16.85
C ALA A 27 -8.00 -8.80 15.95
N ILE A 28 -7.42 -9.02 14.77
CA ILE A 28 -7.28 -7.98 13.75
C ILE A 28 -8.66 -7.59 13.25
N THR A 29 -8.97 -6.30 13.31
CA THR A 29 -10.24 -5.72 12.84
C THR A 29 -10.11 -5.12 11.44
N GLY A 30 -8.89 -4.92 10.95
CA GLY A 30 -8.62 -4.45 9.59
C GLY A 30 -7.15 -4.09 9.37
N TYR A 31 -6.89 -3.42 8.25
CA TYR A 31 -5.57 -2.96 7.84
C TYR A 31 -5.63 -1.54 7.29
N VAL A 32 -4.61 -0.74 7.62
CA VAL A 32 -4.30 0.52 6.96
C VAL A 32 -3.27 0.26 5.87
N VAL A 33 -3.55 0.74 4.66
CA VAL A 33 -2.64 0.65 3.53
C VAL A 33 -2.19 2.06 3.17
N GLU A 34 -0.88 2.25 3.08
CA GLU A 34 -0.27 3.54 2.77
C GLU A 34 0.77 3.40 1.67
N PHE A 35 1.04 4.51 0.99
CA PHE A 35 2.13 4.61 0.04
C PHE A 35 2.97 5.87 0.26
N GLN A 36 4.21 5.80 -0.19
CA GLN A 36 5.15 6.92 -0.22
C GLN A 36 5.75 6.99 -1.63
N ARG A 37 5.81 8.20 -2.19
CA ARG A 37 6.43 8.44 -3.49
C ARG A 37 7.92 8.73 -3.29
N LEU A 38 8.79 8.03 -4.03
CA LEU A 38 10.25 7.98 -3.84
C LEU A 38 11.03 8.78 -4.90
N ASP A 39 10.40 9.16 -6.00
CA ASP A 39 11.01 9.93 -7.10
C ASP A 39 11.01 11.45 -6.84
N GLN A 40 10.72 11.88 -5.61
CA GLN A 40 10.73 13.27 -5.19
C GLN A 40 12.09 13.63 -4.57
N THR A 41 12.53 14.88 -4.77
CA THR A 41 13.80 15.39 -4.22
C THR A 41 13.84 15.35 -2.69
N GLU A 42 12.68 15.45 -2.06
CA GLU A 42 12.50 15.30 -0.61
C GLU A 42 11.63 14.07 -0.31
N PRO A 43 11.88 13.33 0.78
CA PRO A 43 11.05 12.20 1.17
C PRO A 43 9.60 12.66 1.40
N SER A 44 8.66 12.16 0.60
CA SER A 44 7.24 12.45 0.81
C SER A 44 6.73 11.81 2.11
N ASN A 45 5.70 12.38 2.72
CA ASN A 45 5.01 11.71 3.83
C ASN A 45 4.24 10.48 3.32
N TRP A 46 4.04 9.50 4.19
CA TRP A 46 3.12 8.39 3.92
C TRP A 46 1.71 8.93 3.69
N THR A 47 1.10 8.49 2.60
CA THR A 47 -0.26 8.84 2.22
C THR A 47 -1.15 7.61 2.38
N GLU A 48 -2.26 7.77 3.10
CA GLU A 48 -3.24 6.71 3.31
C GLU A 48 -4.05 6.44 2.04
N LEU A 49 -4.09 5.16 1.63
CA LEU A 49 -4.95 4.66 0.56
C LEU A 49 -6.28 4.14 1.10
N THR A 50 -6.25 3.54 2.29
CA THR A 50 -7.43 3.08 3.03
C THR A 50 -7.05 2.77 4.47
N ASN A 51 -7.99 2.94 5.41
CA ASN A 51 -7.91 2.49 6.80
C ASN A 51 -8.99 1.47 7.19
N GLN A 52 -9.72 0.93 6.21
CA GLN A 52 -10.84 -0.01 6.43
C GLN A 52 -10.66 -1.32 5.66
N CYS A 53 -9.42 -1.68 5.29
CA CYS A 53 -9.21 -2.91 4.54
C CYS A 53 -9.42 -4.12 5.47
N GLN A 54 -10.46 -4.92 5.23
CA GLN A 54 -10.74 -6.13 6.03
C GLN A 54 -10.06 -7.38 5.48
N ASN A 55 -9.58 -7.32 4.23
CA ASN A 55 -8.93 -8.43 3.55
C ASN A 55 -7.41 -8.27 3.59
N THR A 56 -6.70 -9.34 3.28
CA THR A 56 -5.24 -9.34 3.08
C THR A 56 -4.83 -8.96 1.65
N SER A 57 -5.69 -8.21 0.96
CA SER A 57 -5.45 -7.74 -0.39
C SER A 57 -6.16 -6.41 -0.63
N TYR A 58 -5.52 -5.49 -1.35
CA TYR A 58 -6.09 -4.20 -1.70
C TYR A 58 -5.73 -3.78 -3.13
N ARG A 59 -6.74 -3.38 -3.90
CA ARG A 59 -6.54 -2.83 -5.24
C ARG A 59 -6.46 -1.31 -5.18
N VAL A 60 -5.28 -0.78 -5.47
CA VAL A 60 -5.08 0.66 -5.73
C VAL A 60 -5.67 0.97 -7.10
N ARG A 61 -6.55 1.96 -7.19
CA ARG A 61 -7.27 2.32 -8.43
C ARG A 61 -6.91 3.71 -8.98
N SER A 62 -6.24 4.52 -8.18
CA SER A 62 -5.89 5.91 -8.51
C SER A 62 -4.74 6.39 -7.63
N GLY A 63 -4.17 7.56 -7.96
CA GLY A 63 -3.06 8.16 -7.20
C GLY A 63 -1.67 7.65 -7.57
N LEU A 64 -1.59 6.75 -8.56
CA LEU A 64 -0.33 6.22 -9.09
C LEU A 64 0.00 6.88 -10.42
N ASP A 65 1.21 7.40 -10.49
CA ASP A 65 1.87 7.87 -11.70
C ASP A 65 2.58 6.68 -12.36
N PRO A 66 2.33 6.38 -13.64
CA PRO A 66 3.01 5.30 -14.35
C PRO A 66 4.53 5.42 -14.41
N GLN A 67 5.09 6.61 -14.19
CA GLN A 67 6.54 6.85 -14.12
C GLN A 67 7.04 6.98 -12.67
N GLY A 68 6.13 6.91 -11.70
CA GLY A 68 6.45 7.10 -10.29
C GLY A 68 7.10 5.87 -9.66
N GLN A 69 8.03 6.13 -8.74
CA GLN A 69 8.55 5.11 -7.83
C GLN A 69 7.84 5.21 -6.49
N TYR A 70 7.40 4.07 -5.97
CA TYR A 70 6.55 4.01 -4.78
C TYR A 70 7.03 2.94 -3.81
N ARG A 71 6.93 3.23 -2.51
CA ARG A 71 6.95 2.23 -1.44
C ARG A 71 5.55 2.09 -0.87
N PHE A 72 5.16 0.88 -0.53
CA PHE A 72 3.90 0.58 0.14
C PHE A 72 4.19 0.03 1.53
N ARG A 73 3.30 0.30 2.48
CA ARG A 73 3.29 -0.37 3.77
C ARG A 73 1.86 -0.72 4.17
N VAL A 74 1.73 -1.76 4.96
CA VAL A 74 0.46 -2.19 5.54
C VAL A 74 0.62 -2.26 7.05
N ARG A 75 -0.33 -1.69 7.79
CA ARG A 75 -0.38 -1.75 9.26
C ARG A 75 -1.64 -2.47 9.68
N ALA A 76 -1.56 -3.43 10.61
CA ALA A 76 -2.75 -4.09 11.13
C ALA A 76 -3.45 -3.19 12.16
N CYS A 77 -4.76 -3.27 12.23
CA CYS A 77 -5.56 -2.61 13.26
C CYS A 77 -6.18 -3.66 14.16
N ASN A 78 -6.11 -3.47 15.47
CA ASN A 78 -6.87 -4.23 16.46
C ASN A 78 -7.61 -3.28 17.42
N ALA A 79 -8.35 -3.84 18.38
CA ALA A 79 -9.10 -3.04 19.36
C ALA A 79 -8.23 -2.13 20.25
N ALA A 80 -6.91 -2.40 20.32
CA ALA A 80 -5.95 -1.59 21.08
C ALA A 80 -5.32 -0.46 20.25
N GLY A 81 -5.41 -0.50 18.91
CA GLY A 81 -4.87 0.53 18.03
C GLY A 81 -4.26 -0.02 16.72
N VAL A 82 -3.43 0.79 16.07
CA VAL A 82 -2.72 0.42 14.83
C VAL A 82 -1.35 -0.15 15.19
N SER A 83 -1.01 -1.34 14.68
CA SER A 83 0.27 -2.01 14.90
C SER A 83 1.41 -1.37 14.09
N ASP A 84 2.63 -1.78 14.40
CA ASP A 84 3.78 -1.57 13.53
C ASP A 84 3.54 -2.17 12.12
N PRO A 85 4.12 -1.58 11.07
CA PRO A 85 3.94 -2.03 9.70
C PRO A 85 4.52 -3.43 9.47
N SER A 86 3.92 -4.18 8.53
CA SER A 86 4.48 -5.44 8.06
C SER A 86 5.83 -5.21 7.39
N GLU A 87 6.84 -6.00 7.76
CA GLU A 87 8.12 -6.09 7.05
C GLU A 87 7.98 -6.81 5.70
#